data_AF-A0A961ESF7-F1
#
_entry.id   AF-A0A961ESF7-F1
#
_cell.length_a   1.000
_cell.length_b   1.000
_cell.length_c   1.000
_cell.angle_alpha   90.00
_cell.angle_beta   90.00
_cell.angle_gamma   90.00
#
_symmetry.space_group_name_H-M   'P 1'
#
loop_
_entity.id
_entity.type
_entity.pdbx_description
1 polymer ?
#
loop_
_entity_poly.entity_id
_entity_poly.type
_entity_poly.pdbx_seq_one_letter_code
_entity_poly.pdbx_strand_id
1 'polypeptide(L)'
;YHLVPALLLVSFLVLFKRYRPGHTRPGVVSARGSVGEALGLVSTLLLAACILVFPNTLGANPAKDYVCFTGDDPAPLAPARRIANQVPLHDSVVVWNRFHELDSPSPGRLLASEMDLLIRYRTDGKARNDSRYELDNWNRFDHFLFIGFSCKEADLESVRTLIEQRQKVTLIPQSTYFDESGICSSLFKIEQ
;
A
#
# COMPACT_ATOMS: atom_id res chain seq x y z
N TYR A 1 2.01 10.30 -25.60
CA TYR A 1 2.22 10.18 -24.13
C TYR A 1 2.08 11.48 -23.32
N HIS A 2 1.86 12.67 -23.90
CA HIS A 2 1.77 13.93 -23.12
C HIS A 2 0.45 14.74 -23.24
N LEU A 3 -0.51 14.30 -24.07
CA LEU A 3 -1.75 15.07 -24.29
C LEU A 3 -2.74 14.98 -23.12
N VAL A 4 -2.79 13.83 -22.44
CA VAL A 4 -3.79 13.54 -21.40
C VAL A 4 -3.51 14.29 -20.10
N PRO A 5 -2.26 14.35 -19.58
CA PRO A 5 -1.95 15.15 -18.40
C PRO A 5 -2.15 16.65 -18.65
N ALA A 6 -1.88 17.13 -19.87
CA ALA A 6 -2.05 18.53 -20.25
C ALA A 6 -3.52 18.96 -20.26
N LEU A 7 -4.42 18.11 -20.78
CA LEU A 7 -5.87 18.39 -20.78
C LEU A 7 -6.48 18.37 -19.37
N LEU A 8 -6.03 17.44 -18.51
CA LEU A 8 -6.42 17.40 -17.09
C LEU A 8 -5.91 18.63 -16.34
N LEU A 9 -4.65 19.01 -16.56
CA LEU A 9 -4.05 20.21 -15.95
C LEU A 9 -4.77 21.49 -16.41
N VAL A 10 -5.09 21.62 -17.70
CA VAL A 10 -5.84 22.77 -18.23
C VAL A 10 -7.25 22.83 -17.65
N SER A 11 -7.96 21.70 -17.59
CA SER A 11 -9.31 21.64 -16.99
C SER A 11 -9.26 22.00 -15.49
N PHE A 12 -8.27 21.48 -14.76
CA PHE A 12 -8.03 21.81 -13.35
C PHE A 12 -7.70 23.29 -13.14
N LEU A 13 -6.81 23.88 -13.95
CA LEU A 13 -6.41 25.29 -13.84
C LEU A 13 -7.54 26.26 -14.21
N VAL A 14 -8.37 25.92 -15.20
CA VAL A 14 -9.55 26.72 -15.58
C VAL A 14 -10.59 26.73 -14.45
N LEU A 15 -10.81 25.59 -13.79
CA LEU A 15 -11.71 25.49 -12.63
C LEU A 15 -11.15 26.20 -11.40
N PHE A 16 -9.84 26.10 -11.13
CA PHE A 16 -9.20 26.71 -9.96
C PHE A 16 -9.00 28.23 -10.05
N LYS A 17 -8.81 28.80 -11.25
CA LYS A 17 -8.68 30.26 -11.42
C LYS A 17 -9.92 31.02 -10.91
N ARG A 18 -11.05 30.32 -10.73
CA ARG A 18 -12.30 30.84 -10.19
C ARG A 18 -12.41 30.79 -8.66
N TYR A 19 -11.57 30.00 -8.00
CA TYR A 19 -11.59 29.80 -6.54
C TYR A 19 -10.56 30.70 -5.82
N ARG A 20 -10.34 31.93 -6.29
CA ARG A 20 -9.74 32.98 -5.45
C ARG A 20 -10.86 33.74 -4.74
N PRO A 21 -11.07 33.54 -3.43
CA PRO A 21 -12.02 34.31 -2.66
C PRO A 21 -11.38 35.67 -2.38
N GLY A 22 -11.75 36.67 -3.15
CA GLY A 22 -11.30 38.04 -2.92
C GLY A 22 -11.15 38.82 -4.20
N HIS A 23 -12.02 39.82 -4.36
CA HIS A 23 -12.06 40.82 -5.42
C HIS A 23 -12.64 40.35 -6.76
N THR A 24 -13.91 40.68 -7.04
CA THR A 24 -14.25 41.69 -8.06
C THR A 24 -15.76 41.92 -8.20
N ARG A 25 -16.09 43.08 -8.77
CA ARG A 25 -17.40 43.75 -8.84
C ARG A 25 -18.47 42.96 -9.65
N PRO A 26 -19.76 43.07 -9.29
CA PRO A 26 -20.82 42.15 -9.72
C PRO A 26 -21.31 42.28 -11.19
N GLY A 27 -20.76 43.17 -12.02
CA GLY A 27 -21.36 43.50 -13.32
C GLY A 27 -20.72 42.88 -14.58
N VAL A 28 -19.45 42.44 -14.56
CA VAL A 28 -18.69 42.10 -15.79
C VAL A 28 -18.38 40.59 -15.91
N VAL A 29 -18.71 39.78 -14.89
CA VAL A 29 -18.28 38.38 -14.79
C VAL A 29 -19.23 37.38 -15.46
N SER A 30 -20.47 37.77 -15.80
CA SER A 30 -21.50 36.83 -16.25
C SER A 30 -21.25 36.18 -17.63
N ALA A 31 -20.64 36.90 -18.59
CA ALA A 31 -20.42 36.35 -19.94
C ALA A 31 -19.09 35.57 -20.10
N ARG A 32 -18.05 35.91 -19.31
CA ARG A 32 -16.74 35.22 -19.40
C ARG A 32 -16.67 33.97 -18.52
N GLY A 33 -17.44 33.92 -17.42
CA GLY A 33 -17.54 32.75 -16.56
C GLY A 33 -18.27 31.58 -17.24
N SER A 34 -19.33 31.87 -17.99
CA SER A 34 -20.14 30.87 -18.70
C SER A 34 -19.41 30.22 -19.89
N VAL A 35 -18.59 30.99 -20.62
CA VAL A 35 -17.75 30.45 -21.69
C VAL A 35 -16.66 29.52 -21.15
N GLY A 36 -16.08 29.85 -19.98
CA GLY A 36 -15.09 28.98 -19.32
C GLY A 36 -15.69 27.68 -18.79
N GLU A 37 -16.91 27.72 -18.24
CA GLU A 37 -17.66 26.52 -17.82
C GLU A 37 -18.01 25.64 -19.01
N ALA A 38 -18.51 26.22 -20.10
CA ALA A 38 -18.86 25.48 -21.31
C ALA A 38 -17.63 24.81 -21.91
N LEU A 39 -16.47 25.50 -21.97
CA LEU A 39 -15.22 24.92 -22.45
C LEU A 39 -14.68 23.81 -21.54
N GLY A 40 -14.79 23.96 -20.21
CA GLY A 40 -14.41 22.92 -19.25
C GLY A 40 -15.32 21.68 -19.28
N LEU A 41 -16.62 21.88 -19.50
CA LEU A 41 -17.58 20.79 -19.67
C LEU A 41 -17.36 20.07 -21.01
N VAL A 42 -17.13 20.82 -22.08
CA VAL A 42 -16.83 20.27 -23.41
C VAL A 42 -15.50 19.52 -23.38
N SER A 43 -14.48 20.00 -22.68
CA SER A 43 -13.19 19.28 -22.56
C SER A 43 -13.34 17.98 -21.76
N THR A 44 -14.14 17.97 -20.69
CA THR A 44 -14.41 16.74 -19.91
C THR A 44 -15.26 15.74 -20.69
N LEU A 45 -16.27 16.20 -21.43
CA LEU A 45 -17.07 15.34 -22.31
C LEU A 45 -16.24 14.76 -23.46
N LEU A 46 -15.38 15.56 -24.08
CA LEU A 46 -14.45 15.07 -25.11
C LEU A 46 -13.46 14.06 -24.54
N LEU A 47 -12.94 14.29 -23.34
CA LEU A 47 -12.05 13.34 -22.67
C LEU A 47 -12.77 12.02 -22.35
N ALA A 48 -14.00 12.09 -21.82
CA ALA A 48 -14.83 10.92 -21.55
C ALA A 48 -15.17 10.14 -22.83
N ALA A 49 -15.52 10.84 -23.91
CA ALA A 49 -15.77 10.23 -25.21
C ALA A 49 -14.50 9.56 -25.77
N CYS A 50 -13.33 10.19 -25.63
CA CYS A 50 -12.06 9.59 -26.02
C CYS A 50 -11.73 8.33 -25.20
N ILE A 51 -12.00 8.32 -23.88
CA ILE A 51 -11.85 7.13 -23.03
C ILE A 51 -12.75 5.99 -23.52
N LEU A 52 -14.01 6.29 -23.85
CA LEU A 52 -14.98 5.28 -24.27
C LEU A 52 -14.71 4.72 -25.68
N VAL A 53 -14.33 5.57 -26.63
CA VAL A 53 -14.13 5.18 -28.04
C VAL A 53 -12.74 4.59 -28.27
N PHE A 54 -11.73 5.04 -27.52
CA PHE A 54 -10.34 4.61 -27.66
C PHE A 54 -9.75 4.15 -26.32
N PRO A 55 -10.25 3.06 -25.72
CA PRO A 55 -9.84 2.63 -24.38
C PRO A 55 -8.35 2.28 -24.26
N ASN A 56 -7.68 2.00 -25.37
CA ASN A 56 -6.25 1.63 -25.39
C ASN A 56 -5.31 2.79 -25.76
N THR A 57 -5.80 4.00 -26.09
CA THR A 57 -4.93 5.13 -26.48
C THR A 57 -4.42 5.95 -25.29
N LEU A 58 -5.03 5.75 -24.12
CA LEU A 58 -4.64 6.40 -22.87
C LEU A 58 -3.58 5.63 -22.09
N GLY A 59 -3.08 4.51 -22.65
CA GLY A 59 -1.97 3.73 -22.10
C GLY A 59 -2.27 2.99 -20.79
N ALA A 60 -3.51 3.02 -20.32
CA ALA A 60 -3.95 2.27 -19.16
C ALA A 60 -5.33 1.66 -19.46
N ASN A 61 -5.35 0.39 -19.80
CA ASN A 61 -6.53 -0.44 -19.82
C ASN A 61 -6.63 -1.15 -18.46
N PRO A 62 -7.47 -0.70 -17.51
CA PRO A 62 -7.51 -1.29 -16.16
C PRO A 62 -7.91 -2.77 -16.13
N ALA A 63 -8.44 -3.34 -17.23
CA ALA A 63 -8.75 -4.75 -17.35
C ALA A 63 -7.59 -5.60 -17.93
N LYS A 64 -6.53 -4.98 -18.46
CA LYS A 64 -5.37 -5.66 -19.07
C LYS A 64 -4.04 -5.22 -18.48
N ASP A 65 -3.93 -3.94 -18.17
CA ASP A 65 -2.78 -3.30 -17.57
C ASP A 65 -2.99 -3.31 -16.06
N TYR A 66 -2.33 -4.24 -15.38
CA TYR A 66 -2.05 -4.06 -13.97
C TYR A 66 -1.22 -2.78 -13.88
N VAL A 67 -1.84 -1.69 -13.43
CA VAL A 67 -1.12 -0.46 -13.10
C VAL A 67 -0.29 -0.76 -11.85
N CYS A 68 0.86 -1.38 -12.08
CA CYS A 68 1.91 -1.51 -11.10
C CYS A 68 2.54 -0.12 -10.97
N PHE A 69 2.24 0.58 -9.87
CA PHE A 69 2.99 1.78 -9.48
C PHE A 69 4.45 1.46 -9.09
N THR A 70 4.82 0.18 -9.11
CA THR A 70 6.17 -0.33 -8.92
C THR A 70 6.85 -0.36 -10.28
N GLY A 71 8.01 0.28 -10.44
CA GLY A 71 8.73 0.31 -11.72
C GLY A 71 8.98 -1.08 -12.34
N ASP A 72 9.39 -1.09 -13.60
CA ASP A 72 9.53 -2.33 -14.40
C ASP A 72 10.60 -3.30 -13.87
N ASP A 73 11.48 -2.85 -12.97
CA ASP A 73 12.48 -3.69 -12.32
C ASP A 73 11.87 -4.37 -11.07
N PRO A 74 11.70 -5.71 -11.07
CA PRO A 74 11.21 -6.43 -9.90
C PRO A 74 12.29 -6.61 -8.82
N ALA A 75 13.57 -6.39 -9.12
CA ALA A 75 14.67 -6.69 -8.22
C ALA A 75 14.62 -5.95 -6.87
N PRO A 76 14.28 -4.64 -6.81
CA PRO A 76 14.19 -3.92 -5.53
C PRO A 76 13.14 -4.48 -4.57
N LEU A 77 12.09 -5.11 -5.11
CA LEU A 77 10.97 -5.68 -4.34
C LEU A 77 11.13 -7.18 -4.09
N ALA A 78 12.16 -7.82 -4.66
CA ALA A 78 12.37 -9.25 -4.50
C ALA A 78 12.46 -9.69 -3.03
N PRO A 79 13.12 -8.96 -2.10
CA PRO A 79 13.14 -9.35 -0.69
C PRO A 79 11.74 -9.37 -0.08
N ALA A 80 10.92 -8.34 -0.34
CA ALA A 80 9.56 -8.28 0.17
C ALA A 80 8.69 -9.45 -0.35
N ARG A 81 8.86 -9.83 -1.62
CA ARG A 81 8.18 -10.99 -2.21
C ARG A 81 8.62 -12.31 -1.56
N ARG A 82 9.92 -12.50 -1.31
CA ARG A 82 10.44 -13.71 -0.68
C ARG A 82 9.99 -13.87 0.77
N ILE A 83 9.91 -12.76 1.51
CA ILE A 83 9.34 -12.73 2.86
C ILE A 83 7.85 -13.06 2.83
N ALA A 84 7.07 -12.42 1.96
CA ALA A 84 5.64 -12.71 1.84
C ALA A 84 5.38 -14.18 1.46
N ASN A 85 6.24 -14.80 0.65
CA ASN A 85 6.13 -16.21 0.27
C ASN A 85 6.30 -17.20 1.44
N GLN A 86 6.85 -16.77 2.58
CA GLN A 86 6.96 -17.62 3.77
C GLN A 86 5.64 -17.76 4.53
N VAL A 87 4.65 -16.91 4.22
CA VAL A 87 3.33 -16.97 4.86
C VAL A 87 2.50 -18.07 4.19
N PRO A 88 1.72 -18.87 4.93
CA PRO A 88 0.75 -19.79 4.33
C PRO A 88 -0.30 -19.04 3.47
N LEU A 89 -0.77 -19.66 2.39
CA LEU A 89 -1.85 -19.07 1.58
C LEU A 89 -3.16 -19.12 2.35
N HIS A 90 -3.97 -18.06 2.25
CA HIS A 90 -5.35 -17.97 2.78
C HIS A 90 -5.52 -18.05 4.31
N ASP A 91 -4.44 -18.25 5.06
CA ASP A 91 -4.47 -18.29 6.52
C ASP A 91 -4.54 -16.89 7.12
N SER A 92 -5.06 -16.83 8.35
CA SER A 92 -5.15 -15.59 9.10
C SER A 92 -3.86 -15.35 9.90
N VAL A 93 -3.21 -14.22 9.64
CA VAL A 93 -1.87 -13.91 10.19
C VAL A 93 -1.89 -12.60 10.97
N VAL A 94 -1.28 -12.60 12.15
CA VAL A 94 -0.83 -11.36 12.79
C VAL A 94 0.61 -11.12 12.40
N VAL A 95 0.92 -9.94 11.89
CA VAL A 95 2.27 -9.54 11.47
C VAL A 95 2.83 -8.56 12.48
N TRP A 96 4.00 -8.85 13.04
CA TRP A 96 4.84 -7.85 13.66
C TRP A 96 6.00 -7.53 12.74
N ASN A 97 5.84 -6.45 11.98
CA ASN A 97 6.88 -5.96 11.09
C ASN A 97 7.69 -4.85 11.76
N ARG A 98 8.85 -5.22 12.32
CA ARG A 98 9.74 -4.31 13.05
C ARG A 98 10.26 -3.17 12.16
N PHE A 99 10.29 -3.34 10.83
CA PHE A 99 10.80 -2.32 9.92
C PHE A 99 9.97 -1.03 9.84
N HIS A 100 8.80 -1.00 10.48
CA HIS A 100 8.04 0.25 10.69
C HIS A 100 8.60 1.13 11.81
N GLU A 101 9.51 0.61 12.65
CA GLU A 101 10.18 1.37 13.69
C GLU A 101 11.23 2.33 13.11
N LEU A 102 11.38 3.50 13.73
CA LEU A 102 12.25 4.57 13.22
C LEU A 102 13.74 4.22 13.19
N ASP A 103 14.16 3.31 14.07
CA ASP A 103 15.53 2.80 14.21
C ASP A 103 15.88 1.68 13.22
N SER A 104 14.91 1.24 12.40
CA SER A 104 15.10 0.11 11.51
C SER A 104 16.03 0.41 10.33
N PRO A 105 16.96 -0.51 10.00
CA PRO A 105 17.91 -0.31 8.92
C PRO A 105 17.30 -0.51 7.53
N SER A 106 17.93 0.09 6.52
CA SER A 106 17.74 -0.28 5.11
C SER A 106 18.33 -1.68 4.85
N PRO A 107 17.81 -2.45 3.88
CA PRO A 107 16.70 -2.08 2.98
C PRO A 107 15.32 -2.28 3.60
N GLY A 108 15.18 -3.01 4.72
CA GLY A 108 13.87 -3.42 5.23
C GLY A 108 12.93 -2.26 5.56
N ARG A 109 13.44 -1.13 6.06
CA ARG A 109 12.62 0.08 6.29
C ARG A 109 11.95 0.60 5.02
N LEU A 110 12.64 0.54 3.87
CA LEU A 110 12.10 0.96 2.58
C LEU A 110 11.07 -0.03 2.02
N LEU A 111 11.08 -1.27 2.51
CA LEU A 111 10.23 -2.36 2.05
C LEU A 111 9.11 -2.70 3.06
N ALA A 112 8.99 -1.97 4.16
CA ALA A 112 8.09 -2.31 5.26
C ALA A 112 6.62 -2.37 4.81
N SER A 113 6.16 -1.34 4.09
CA SER A 113 4.79 -1.27 3.56
C SER A 113 4.54 -2.35 2.50
N GLU A 114 5.52 -2.62 1.66
CA GLU A 114 5.46 -3.57 0.56
C GLU A 114 5.37 -5.01 1.08
N MET A 115 6.12 -5.33 2.14
CA MET A 115 5.97 -6.61 2.85
C MET A 115 4.54 -6.77 3.38
N ASP A 116 4.01 -5.76 4.09
CA ASP A 116 2.64 -5.82 4.63
C ASP A 116 1.59 -5.98 3.53
N LEU A 117 1.73 -5.25 2.42
CA LEU A 117 0.81 -5.32 1.28
C LEU A 117 0.83 -6.69 0.61
N LEU A 118 2.02 -7.25 0.37
CA LEU A 118 2.16 -8.57 -0.26
C LEU A 118 1.65 -9.70 0.65
N ILE A 119 1.87 -9.59 1.97
CA ILE A 119 1.33 -10.54 2.95
C ILE A 119 -0.20 -10.45 3.00
N ARG A 120 -0.76 -9.23 2.99
CA ARG A 120 -2.21 -9.05 2.89
C ARG A 120 -2.77 -9.62 1.60
N TYR A 121 -2.12 -9.41 0.47
CA TYR A 121 -2.55 -9.99 -0.81
C TYR A 121 -2.57 -11.51 -0.76
N ARG A 122 -1.53 -12.14 -0.20
CA ARG A 122 -1.40 -13.60 -0.10
C ARG A 122 -2.42 -14.26 0.85
N THR A 123 -2.90 -13.50 1.83
CA THR A 123 -3.86 -13.95 2.86
C THR A 123 -5.29 -13.50 2.56
N ASP A 124 -5.59 -13.03 1.35
CA ASP A 124 -6.88 -12.43 0.97
C ASP A 124 -7.36 -11.33 1.95
N GLY A 125 -6.42 -10.54 2.46
CA GLY A 125 -6.68 -9.47 3.41
C GLY A 125 -6.87 -9.92 4.86
N LYS A 126 -6.62 -11.19 5.18
CA LYS A 126 -6.68 -11.74 6.56
C LYS A 126 -5.44 -11.47 7.39
N ALA A 127 -4.41 -10.83 6.83
CA ALA A 127 -3.29 -10.33 7.60
C ALA A 127 -3.59 -8.99 8.31
N ARG A 128 -3.16 -8.86 9.56
CA ARG A 128 -3.19 -7.59 10.32
C ARG A 128 -1.83 -7.31 10.93
N ASN A 129 -1.37 -6.06 10.81
CA ASN A 129 -0.11 -5.62 11.42
C ASN A 129 -0.39 -5.15 12.85
N ASP A 130 0.34 -5.69 13.81
CA ASP A 130 0.20 -5.42 15.24
C ASP A 130 1.35 -4.58 15.85
N SER A 131 2.23 -4.01 15.03
CA SER A 131 3.38 -3.27 15.54
C SER A 131 3.02 -1.95 16.25
N ARG A 132 1.98 -1.24 15.78
CA ARG A 132 1.61 0.10 16.29
C ARG A 132 0.18 0.21 16.80
N TYR A 133 -0.76 -0.55 16.23
CA TYR A 133 -2.19 -0.37 16.46
C TYR A 133 -2.78 -1.33 17.48
N GLU A 134 -1.98 -2.27 17.98
CA GLU A 134 -2.31 -3.10 19.15
C GLU A 134 -3.70 -3.75 19.07
N LEU A 135 -3.79 -4.91 18.44
CA LEU A 135 -4.99 -5.72 18.31
C LEU A 135 -5.43 -6.22 19.69
N ASP A 136 -6.69 -5.94 20.02
CA ASP A 136 -7.32 -6.32 21.30
C ASP A 136 -7.40 -7.83 21.52
N ASN A 137 -7.54 -8.62 20.45
CA ASN A 137 -7.61 -10.07 20.53
C ASN A 137 -7.00 -10.76 19.31
N TRP A 138 -6.40 -11.91 19.57
CA TRP A 138 -5.78 -12.75 18.54
C TRP A 138 -6.60 -14.01 18.20
N ASN A 139 -7.80 -14.16 18.77
CA ASN A 139 -8.59 -15.40 18.71
C ASN A 139 -8.93 -15.89 17.29
N ARG A 140 -8.95 -14.96 16.33
CA ARG A 140 -9.28 -15.21 14.92
C ARG A 140 -8.07 -15.46 14.03
N PHE A 141 -6.87 -15.54 14.59
CA PHE A 141 -5.63 -15.69 13.84
C PHE A 141 -5.03 -17.07 14.07
N ASP A 142 -4.58 -17.68 12.97
CA ASP A 142 -3.96 -19.00 12.97
C ASP A 142 -2.45 -18.91 13.26
N HIS A 143 -1.84 -17.80 12.81
CA HIS A 143 -0.39 -17.63 12.84
C HIS A 143 0.04 -16.23 13.29
N PHE A 144 1.25 -16.19 13.85
CA PHE A 144 2.00 -14.99 14.13
C PHE A 144 3.28 -14.95 13.28
N LEU A 145 3.52 -13.85 12.61
CA LEU A 145 4.69 -13.62 11.77
C LEU A 145 5.50 -12.44 12.32
N PHE A 146 6.71 -12.73 12.79
CA PHE A 146 7.70 -11.70 13.10
C PHE A 146 8.57 -11.40 11.88
N ILE A 147 8.82 -10.13 11.58
CA ILE A 147 9.73 -9.68 10.51
C ILE A 147 10.71 -8.65 11.11
N GLY A 148 12.01 -8.86 10.90
CA GLY A 148 13.05 -7.98 11.43
C GLY A 148 14.41 -8.15 10.75
N PHE A 149 15.41 -7.43 11.27
CA PHE A 149 16.80 -7.52 10.81
C PHE A 149 17.64 -8.55 11.60
N SER A 150 17.06 -9.12 12.67
CA SER A 150 17.68 -10.16 13.49
C SER A 150 16.61 -11.15 13.91
N CYS A 151 16.85 -12.43 13.61
CA CYS A 151 16.03 -13.56 14.05
C CYS A 151 16.91 -14.50 14.89
N LYS A 152 17.81 -13.92 15.69
CA LYS A 152 18.56 -14.67 16.69
C LYS A 152 17.59 -15.23 17.71
N GLU A 153 17.89 -16.41 18.22
CA GLU A 153 17.01 -17.13 19.14
C GLU A 153 16.67 -16.30 20.40
N ALA A 154 17.65 -15.57 20.95
CA ALA A 154 17.42 -14.68 22.09
C ALA A 154 16.43 -13.53 21.79
N ASP A 155 16.48 -12.96 20.58
CA ASP A 155 15.57 -11.88 20.17
C ASP A 155 14.16 -12.44 19.97
N LEU A 156 14.04 -13.59 19.29
CA LEU A 156 12.77 -14.25 19.05
C LEU A 156 12.11 -14.72 20.34
N GLU A 157 12.89 -15.24 21.29
CA GLU A 157 12.39 -15.68 22.60
C GLU A 157 11.84 -14.52 23.42
N SER A 158 12.52 -13.36 23.35
CA SER A 158 12.07 -12.14 24.01
C SER A 158 10.75 -11.64 23.42
N VAL A 159 10.62 -11.62 22.09
CA VAL A 159 9.38 -11.25 21.39
C VAL A 159 8.26 -12.24 21.71
N ARG A 160 8.56 -13.53 21.69
CA ARG A 160 7.61 -14.60 22.00
C ARG A 160 7.05 -14.43 23.41
N THR A 161 7.93 -14.35 24.41
CA THR A 161 7.54 -14.20 25.82
C THR A 161 6.67 -12.96 26.02
N LEU A 162 7.03 -11.84 25.39
CA LEU A 162 6.24 -10.61 25.44
C LEU A 162 4.84 -10.79 24.86
N ILE A 163 4.73 -11.41 23.68
CA ILE A 163 3.44 -11.64 23.01
C ILE A 163 2.58 -12.63 23.78
N GLU A 164 3.13 -13.75 24.23
CA GLU A 164 2.38 -14.78 24.98
C GLU A 164 1.80 -14.20 26.28
N GLN A 165 2.57 -13.40 27.01
CA GLN A 165 2.09 -12.73 28.22
C GLN A 165 1.00 -11.70 27.94
N ARG A 166 1.16 -10.93 26.86
CA ARG A 166 0.27 -9.83 26.49
C ARG A 166 -1.07 -10.34 25.92
N GLN A 167 -0.99 -11.26 24.96
CA GLN A 167 -2.14 -11.75 24.20
C GLN A 167 -2.76 -13.01 24.82
N LYS A 168 -2.12 -13.59 25.85
CA LYS A 168 -2.58 -14.82 26.54
C LYS A 168 -2.74 -15.99 25.56
N VAL A 169 -1.78 -16.14 24.66
CA VAL A 169 -1.70 -17.23 23.68
C VAL A 169 -0.39 -17.99 23.87
N THR A 170 -0.29 -19.19 23.29
CA THR A 170 0.97 -19.92 23.15
C THR A 170 1.43 -19.87 21.69
N LEU A 171 2.71 -19.58 21.47
CA LEU A 171 3.30 -19.49 20.15
C LEU A 171 4.24 -20.68 19.92
N ILE A 172 3.84 -21.55 18.99
CA ILE A 172 4.64 -22.71 18.59
C ILE A 172 5.49 -22.32 17.38
N PRO A 173 6.83 -22.33 17.47
CA PRO A 173 7.71 -22.02 16.34
C PRO A 173 7.47 -23.00 15.18
N GLN A 174 7.35 -22.49 13.96
CA GLN A 174 7.19 -23.31 12.75
C GLN A 174 8.40 -23.23 11.82
N SER A 175 8.76 -22.01 11.42
CA SER A 175 9.84 -21.81 10.45
C SER A 175 10.47 -20.44 10.61
N THR A 176 11.78 -20.37 10.37
CA THR A 176 12.53 -19.12 10.29
C THR A 176 13.22 -19.04 8.94
N TYR A 177 13.07 -17.91 8.26
CA TYR A 177 13.65 -17.63 6.95
C TYR A 177 14.58 -16.43 7.02
N PHE A 178 15.71 -16.54 6.32
CA PHE A 178 16.72 -15.49 6.20
C PHE A 178 16.89 -15.12 4.72
N ASP A 179 16.67 -13.85 4.42
CA ASP A 179 16.90 -13.27 3.10
C ASP A 179 18.36 -12.79 2.96
N GLU A 180 18.90 -12.89 1.76
CA GLU A 180 20.23 -12.36 1.41
C GLU A 180 20.35 -10.84 1.64
N SER A 181 19.23 -10.11 1.66
CA SER A 181 19.19 -8.67 1.94
C SER A 181 19.30 -8.32 3.43
N GLY A 182 19.51 -9.31 4.31
CA GLY A 182 19.58 -9.12 5.76
C GLY A 182 18.22 -8.95 6.44
N ILE A 183 17.12 -9.21 5.73
CA ILE A 183 15.77 -9.28 6.29
C ILE A 183 15.52 -10.73 6.72
N CYS A 184 14.90 -10.94 7.86
CA CYS A 184 14.50 -12.25 8.32
C CYS A 184 13.04 -12.25 8.76
N SER A 185 12.43 -13.44 8.75
CA SER A 185 11.08 -13.64 9.26
C SER A 185 10.99 -14.94 10.04
N SER A 186 10.17 -14.97 11.08
CA SER A 186 9.88 -16.18 11.86
C SER A 186 8.37 -16.34 12.01
N LEU A 187 7.88 -17.52 11.63
CA LEU A 187 6.47 -17.89 11.66
C LEU A 187 6.21 -18.79 12.85
N PHE A 188 5.14 -18.48 13.57
CA PHE A 188 4.66 -19.22 14.73
C PHE A 188 3.20 -19.59 14.49
N LYS A 189 2.80 -20.76 14.96
CA LYS A 189 1.38 -21.14 15.08
C LYS A 189 0.85 -20.62 16.41
N ILE A 190 -0.33 -20.04 16.39
CA ILE A 190 -1.03 -19.59 17.60
C ILE A 190 -1.84 -20.78 18.14
N GLU A 191 -1.63 -21.10 19.42
CA GLU A 191 -2.43 -22.06 20.19
C GLU A 191 -3.10 -21.31 21.35
N GLN A 192 -4.39 -21.58 21.56
CA GLN A 192 -5.27 -20.89 22.52
C GLN A 192 -5.73 -21.83 23.62
#